data_AF-A0A936FHZ1-F1
#
_entry.id   AF-A0A936FHZ1-F1
#
_cell.length_a   1.000
_cell.length_b   1.000
_cell.length_c   1.000
_cell.angle_alpha   90.00
_cell.angle_beta   90.00
_cell.angle_gamma   90.00
#
_symmetry.space_group_name_H-M   'P 1'
#
loop_
_entity.id
_entity.type
_entity.pdbx_description
1 polymer ?
#
loop_
_entity_poly.entity_id
_entity_poly.type
_entity_poly.pdbx_seq_one_letter_code
_entity_poly.pdbx_strand_id
1 'polypeptide(L)'
;MTDWNSHFRRIAGSHKMSREEVVECLRLGGMEISRSRADGWRRGLQGGTLERGARRSTLMSEAEFDAFTSGLIPWARAAYRDENREPATPEES
;
A
#
# COMPACT_ATOMS: atom_id res chain seq x y z
N MET A 1 7.71 17.73 -10.21
CA MET A 1 8.02 16.82 -9.09
C MET A 1 6.85 15.86 -9.00
N THR A 2 7.07 14.57 -9.20
CA THR A 2 6.00 13.56 -9.19
C THR A 2 5.44 13.43 -7.79
N ASP A 3 4.12 13.50 -7.64
CA ASP A 3 3.44 13.30 -6.36
C ASP A 3 3.12 11.81 -6.16
N TRP A 4 4.12 11.07 -5.68
CA TRP A 4 4.01 9.63 -5.42
C TRP A 4 2.84 9.29 -4.47
N ASN A 5 2.54 10.14 -3.49
CA ASN A 5 1.39 9.95 -2.60
C ASN A 5 0.07 9.95 -3.37
N SER A 6 -0.07 10.78 -4.41
CA SER A 6 -1.27 10.80 -5.25
C SER A 6 -1.43 9.50 -6.07
N HIS A 7 -0.35 9.00 -6.66
CA HIS A 7 -0.38 7.73 -7.39
C HIS A 7 -0.67 6.55 -6.46
N PHE A 8 0.03 6.49 -5.33
CA PHE A 8 -0.21 5.51 -4.27
C PHE A 8 -1.67 5.50 -3.83
N ARG A 9 -2.28 6.67 -3.51
CA ARG A 9 -3.67 6.74 -3.05
C ARG A 9 -4.67 6.22 -4.07
N ARG A 10 -4.44 6.46 -5.37
CA ARG A 10 -5.30 5.94 -6.44
C ARG A 10 -5.27 4.41 -6.47
N ILE A 11 -4.08 3.82 -6.39
CA ILE A 11 -3.89 2.37 -6.42
C ILE A 11 -4.45 1.73 -5.13
N ALA A 12 -4.03 2.22 -3.96
CA ALA A 12 -4.51 1.69 -2.68
C ALA A 12 -6.04 1.82 -2.55
N GLY A 13 -6.62 2.89 -3.11
CA GLY A 13 -8.06 3.09 -3.19
C GLY A 13 -8.76 2.11 -4.15
N SER A 14 -8.20 1.86 -5.34
CA SER A 14 -8.81 0.94 -6.32
C SER A 14 -8.87 -0.50 -5.82
N HIS A 15 -7.87 -0.92 -5.03
CA HIS A 15 -7.81 -2.25 -4.43
C HIS A 15 -8.44 -2.31 -3.03
N LYS A 16 -9.05 -1.22 -2.52
CA LYS A 16 -9.62 -1.10 -1.16
C LYS A 16 -8.67 -1.59 -0.05
N MET A 17 -7.38 -1.38 -0.21
CA MET A 17 -6.38 -1.94 0.69
C MET A 17 -6.58 -1.42 2.13
N SER A 18 -6.26 -2.24 3.11
CA SER A 18 -6.04 -1.87 4.50
C SER A 18 -4.65 -1.27 4.66
N ARG A 19 -4.35 -0.78 5.88
CA ARG A 19 -3.03 -0.26 6.19
C ARG A 19 -2.01 -1.41 6.25
N GLU A 20 -2.44 -2.54 6.77
CA GLU A 20 -1.67 -3.77 6.92
C GLU A 20 -1.25 -4.31 5.55
N GLU A 21 -2.16 -4.35 4.58
CA GLU A 21 -1.85 -4.78 3.20
C GLU A 21 -0.90 -3.83 2.47
N VAL A 22 -0.97 -2.53 2.76
CA VAL A 22 0.02 -1.56 2.23
C VAL A 22 1.41 -1.86 2.79
N VAL A 23 1.52 -2.09 4.10
CA VAL A 23 2.81 -2.44 4.72
C VAL A 23 3.34 -3.77 4.16
N GLU A 24 2.45 -4.75 3.97
CA GLU A 24 2.83 -6.03 3.38
C GLU A 24 3.32 -5.88 1.93
N CYS A 25 2.69 -5.04 1.12
CA CYS A 25 3.18 -4.75 -0.23
C CYS A 25 4.60 -4.16 -0.20
N LEU A 26 4.90 -3.20 0.68
CA LEU A 26 6.27 -2.69 0.76
C LEU A 26 7.25 -3.76 1.22
N ARG A 27 6.86 -4.60 2.19
CA ARG A 27 7.70 -5.72 2.67
C ARG A 27 8.01 -6.71 1.53
N LEU A 28 7.01 -7.07 0.73
CA LEU A 28 7.19 -7.93 -0.46
C LEU A 28 8.06 -7.27 -1.53
N GLY A 29 8.03 -5.94 -1.62
CA GLY A 29 8.92 -5.13 -2.45
C GLY A 29 10.31 -4.91 -1.87
N GLY A 30 10.64 -5.51 -0.73
CA GLY A 30 11.97 -5.42 -0.10
C GLY A 30 12.17 -4.22 0.82
N MET A 31 11.11 -3.53 1.24
CA MET A 31 11.19 -2.38 2.14
C MET A 31 10.29 -2.53 3.37
N GLU A 32 10.88 -2.43 4.56
CA GLU A 32 10.10 -2.36 5.80
C GLU A 32 9.77 -0.91 6.17
N ILE A 33 8.49 -0.67 6.48
CA ILE A 33 8.00 0.62 6.97
C ILE A 33 7.10 0.43 8.18
N SER A 34 6.92 1.49 8.96
CA SER A 34 5.94 1.50 10.04
C SER A 34 4.51 1.69 9.50
N ARG A 35 3.53 1.17 10.25
CA ARG A 35 2.10 1.46 10.02
C ARG A 35 1.79 2.96 10.01
N SER A 36 2.45 3.74 10.88
CA SER A 36 2.27 5.20 10.92
C SER A 36 2.75 5.88 9.64
N ARG A 37 3.78 5.35 8.99
CA ARG A 37 4.28 5.84 7.70
C ARG A 37 3.28 5.60 6.58
N ALA A 38 2.73 4.39 6.49
CA ALA A 38 1.66 4.07 5.55
C ALA A 38 0.39 4.94 5.76
N ASP A 39 0.03 5.20 7.02
CA ASP A 39 -1.11 6.05 7.37
C ASP A 39 -0.89 7.52 6.98
N GLY A 40 0.35 8.01 7.15
CA GLY A 40 0.75 9.36 6.74
C GLY A 40 0.54 9.63 5.25
N TRP A 41 0.83 8.65 4.40
CA TRP A 41 0.63 8.80 2.95
C TRP A 41 -0.84 8.87 2.55
N ARG A 42 -1.73 8.22 3.31
CA ARG A 42 -3.18 8.21 3.05
C ARG A 42 -3.84 9.54 3.37
N ARG A 43 -3.47 10.18 4.48
CA ARG A 43 -4.11 11.42 4.96
C ARG A 43 -3.82 12.62 4.05
N GLY A 44 -2.73 12.57 3.29
CA GLY A 44 -2.28 13.70 2.47
C GLY A 44 -1.94 14.93 3.32
N LEU A 45 -1.53 16.02 2.67
CA LEU A 45 -1.32 17.31 3.34
C LEU A 45 -2.69 17.95 3.62
N GLN A 46 -3.38 17.52 4.67
CA GLN A 46 -4.64 18.15 5.09
C GLN A 46 -4.35 19.59 5.59
N GLY A 47 -4.98 20.59 4.96
CA GLY A 47 -5.16 21.91 5.57
C GLY A 47 -4.07 22.97 5.34
N GLY A 48 -3.24 22.90 4.29
CA GLY A 48 -2.42 24.02 3.78
C GLY A 48 -1.36 24.61 4.72
N THR A 49 -1.35 24.23 6.00
CA THR A 49 -0.58 24.85 7.07
C THR A 49 0.24 23.75 7.71
N LEU A 50 1.49 23.62 7.25
CA LEU A 50 2.43 22.66 7.80
C LEU A 50 3.74 23.38 8.08
N GLU A 51 4.12 23.35 9.36
CA GLU A 51 5.46 23.65 9.81
C GLU A 51 6.49 22.89 8.95
N ARG A 52 7.58 23.57 8.57
CA ARG A 52 8.59 23.09 7.60
C ARG A 52 9.16 21.70 7.91
N GLY A 53 9.01 21.16 9.13
CA GLY A 53 9.44 19.83 9.53
C GLY A 53 8.50 18.68 9.12
N ALA A 54 7.18 18.88 9.15
CA ALA A 54 6.20 17.81 8.92
C ALA A 54 6.08 17.37 7.45
N ARG A 55 6.54 18.21 6.52
CA ARG A 55 6.51 17.95 5.06
C ARG A 55 7.37 16.77 4.62
N ARG A 56 8.50 16.45 5.28
CA ARG A 56 9.40 15.37 4.79
C ARG A 56 8.98 13.97 5.23
N SER A 57 8.42 13.84 6.42
CA SER A 57 8.06 12.52 6.97
C SER A 57 6.78 11.93 6.35
N THR A 58 5.96 12.75 5.70
CA THR A 58 4.67 12.37 5.12
C THR A 58 4.69 12.23 3.60
N LEU A 59 5.81 12.56 2.95
CA LEU A 59 5.98 12.34 1.52
C LEU A 59 6.59 10.96 1.27
N MET A 60 5.97 10.25 0.34
CA MET A 60 6.47 9.01 -0.23
C MET A 60 7.59 9.36 -1.20
N SER A 61 8.73 8.72 -1.00
CA SER A 61 9.86 8.76 -1.93
C SER A 61 9.60 7.86 -3.14
N GLU A 62 10.38 8.05 -4.20
CA GLU A 62 10.33 7.18 -5.37
C GLU A 62 10.67 5.72 -5.03
N ALA A 63 11.68 5.50 -4.18
CA ALA A 63 12.06 4.16 -3.73
C ALA A 63 10.94 3.44 -2.96
N GLU A 64 10.15 4.18 -2.17
CA GLU A 64 8.99 3.63 -1.47
C GLU A 64 7.85 3.30 -2.42
N PHE A 65 7.65 4.13 -3.45
CA PHE A 65 6.66 3.87 -4.47
C PHE A 65 7.05 2.65 -5.31
N ASP A 66 8.33 2.52 -5.68
CA ASP A 66 8.84 1.39 -6.44
C ASP A 66 8.75 0.07 -5.66
N ALA A 67 9.12 0.09 -4.37
CA ALA A 67 8.91 -1.04 -3.48
C ALA A 67 7.41 -1.41 -3.38
N PHE A 68 6.54 -0.42 -3.19
CA PHE A 68 5.10 -0.64 -3.15
C PHE A 68 4.58 -1.30 -4.45
N THR A 69 4.92 -0.78 -5.63
CA THR A 69 4.46 -1.35 -6.90
C THR A 69 5.05 -2.72 -7.19
N SER A 70 6.31 -2.96 -6.77
CA SER A 70 6.96 -4.26 -6.91
C SER A 70 6.26 -5.33 -6.08
N GLY A 71 5.90 -5.02 -4.82
CA GLY A 71 5.18 -5.95 -3.95
C GLY A 71 3.68 -6.03 -4.19
N LEU A 72 3.08 -5.03 -4.86
CA LEU A 72 1.67 -5.07 -5.27
C LEU A 72 1.38 -6.26 -6.20
N ILE A 73 2.32 -6.63 -7.08
CA ILE A 73 2.16 -7.74 -8.03
C ILE A 73 1.96 -9.08 -7.31
N PRO A 74 2.88 -9.54 -6.43
CA PRO A 74 2.70 -10.78 -5.69
C PRO A 74 1.53 -10.71 -4.71
N TRP A 75 1.29 -9.56 -4.06
CA TRP A 75 0.14 -9.37 -3.17
C TRP A 75 -1.19 -9.55 -3.93
N ALA A 76 -1.36 -8.88 -5.07
CA ALA A 76 -2.59 -8.96 -5.86
C ALA A 76 -2.83 -10.39 -6.38
N ARG A 77 -1.77 -11.10 -6.79
CA ARG A 77 -1.86 -12.50 -7.20
C ARG A 77 -2.33 -13.41 -6.07
N ALA A 78 -1.91 -13.15 -4.83
CA ALA A 78 -2.35 -13.91 -3.66
C ALA A 78 -3.80 -13.57 -3.29
N ALA A 79 -4.10 -12.27 -3.13
CA ALA A 79 -5.42 -11.78 -2.75
C ALA A 79 -6.52 -12.24 -3.72
N TYR A 80 -6.30 -12.10 -5.03
CA TYR A 80 -7.29 -12.49 -6.04
C TYR A 80 -7.34 -13.98 -6.34
N ARG A 81 -6.30 -14.74 -5.97
CA ARG A 81 -6.34 -16.20 -6.05
C ARG A 81 -7.23 -16.77 -4.95
N ASP A 82 -7.17 -16.21 -3.75
CA ASP A 82 -8.02 -16.62 -2.64
C ASP A 82 -9.50 -16.31 -2.90
N GLU A 83 -9.82 -15.21 -3.61
CA GLU A 83 -11.20 -14.89 -4.02
C GLU A 83 -11.79 -15.85 -5.06
N ASN A 84 -10.95 -16.55 -5.85
CA ASN A 84 -11.38 -17.49 -6.89
C ASN A 84 -11.17 -18.97 -6.50
N ARG A 85 -10.79 -19.25 -5.26
CA ARG A 85 -10.67 -20.63 -4.76
C ARG A 85 -12.07 -21.13 -4.42
N GLU A 86 -12.63 -22.00 -5.27
CA GLU A 86 -13.85 -22.74 -4.93
C GLU A 86 -13.65 -23.46 -3.57
N PRO A 87 -14.66 -23.46 -2.67
CA PRO A 87 -14.57 -24.26 -1.46
C PRO A 87 -14.41 -25.71 -1.90
N ALA A 88 -13.35 -26.37 -1.43
CA ALA A 88 -13.15 -27.79 -1.68
C ALA A 88 -14.42 -28.52 -1.24
N THR A 89 -15.16 -29.08 -2.20
CA THR A 89 -16.26 -30.00 -1.91
C THR A 89 -15.68 -31.13 -1.06
N PRO A 90 -16.18 -31.36 0.16
CA PRO A 90 -15.78 -32.54 0.90
C PRO A 90 -16.21 -33.74 0.07
N GLU A 91 -15.25 -34.48 -0.44
CA GLU A 91 -15.51 -35.75 -1.10
C GLU A 91 -16.05 -36.71 -0.01
N GLU A 92 -17.36 -36.93 -0.02
CA GLU A 92 -18.04 -37.86 0.88
C GLU A 92 -17.38 -39.24 0.73
N SER A 93 -16.80 -39.73 1.83
CA SER A 93 -16.31 -41.11 1.97
C SER A 93 -17.35 -41.99 2.66
#